data_AF-A0A6P8IJY8-F1
#
_entry.id   AF-A0A6P8IJY8-F1
#
_cell.length_a   1.000
_cell.length_b   1.000
_cell.length_c   1.000
_cell.angle_alpha   90.00
_cell.angle_beta   90.00
_cell.angle_gamma   90.00
#
_symmetry.space_group_name_H-M   'P 1'
#
loop_
_entity.id
_entity.type
_entity.pdbx_description
1 polymer ?
#
loop_
_entity_poly.entity_id
_entity_poly.type
_entity_poly.pdbx_seq_one_letter_code
_entity_poly.pdbx_strand_id
1 'polypeptide(L)'
;MAKPQKIAVVCFMMVLVVLTIELSLARAAIHRLLDCSRGKYGCCPDGVTYAYGNGSNSECSASLCYDKVKDCATRKSKVGCYGEGMRDLCPKTCKHCRSSTSRYWRTGPSKDCVNSKYGCCYDDVIPATKKDKRPGVGCPRCYDLLPHTCGQFGTPSDCRSNDPRLRQFLKSTCFKKCGICTNFKEVEKRKEVKGWRNKFY
;
A
#
# COMPACT_ATOMS: atom_id res chain seq x y z
N MET A 1 -59.46 3.64 22.54
CA MET A 1 -58.36 2.74 22.99
C MET A 1 -57.39 2.54 21.84
N ALA A 2 -56.24 3.20 21.86
CA ALA A 2 -55.23 3.10 20.79
C ALA A 2 -54.47 1.76 20.91
N LYS A 3 -54.34 1.03 19.79
CA LYS A 3 -53.72 -0.30 19.77
C LYS A 3 -52.22 -0.22 20.13
N PRO A 4 -51.74 -0.99 21.13
CA PRO A 4 -50.36 -0.89 21.66
C PRO A 4 -49.27 -1.22 20.63
N GLN A 5 -49.60 -1.88 19.52
CA GLN A 5 -48.65 -2.23 18.46
C GLN A 5 -48.05 -1.02 17.73
N LYS A 6 -48.75 0.12 17.63
CA LYS A 6 -48.22 1.28 16.90
C LYS A 6 -47.11 2.01 17.66
N ILE A 7 -47.13 1.96 18.99
CA ILE A 7 -46.15 2.68 19.83
C ILE A 7 -44.78 1.99 19.78
N ALA A 8 -44.75 0.65 19.81
CA ALA A 8 -43.51 -0.13 19.75
C ALA A 8 -42.73 0.10 18.44
N VAL A 9 -43.45 0.17 17.30
CA VAL A 9 -42.82 0.40 15.99
C VAL A 9 -42.19 1.80 15.90
N VAL A 10 -42.85 2.82 16.46
CA VAL A 10 -42.33 4.20 16.48
C VAL A 10 -41.08 4.30 17.36
N CYS A 11 -41.07 3.67 18.54
CA CYS A 11 -39.88 3.62 19.39
C CYS A 11 -38.71 2.90 18.71
N PHE A 12 -38.95 1.76 18.07
CA PHE A 12 -37.88 1.03 17.37
C PHE A 12 -37.28 1.84 16.22
N MET A 13 -38.12 2.51 15.42
CA MET A 13 -37.67 3.40 14.35
C MET A 13 -36.84 4.58 14.88
N MET A 14 -37.26 5.19 15.99
CA MET A 14 -36.49 6.27 16.63
C MET A 14 -35.10 5.79 17.09
N VAL A 15 -35.02 4.60 17.69
CA VAL A 15 -33.73 4.02 18.13
C VAL A 15 -32.80 3.75 16.94
N LEU A 16 -33.33 3.21 15.82
CA LEU A 16 -32.54 3.00 14.60
C LEU A 16 -32.03 4.32 14.00
N VAL A 17 -32.85 5.38 14.00
CA VAL A 17 -32.45 6.70 13.51
C VAL A 17 -31.32 7.27 14.38
N VAL A 18 -31.45 7.20 15.71
CA VAL A 18 -30.38 7.66 16.61
C VAL A 18 -29.09 6.87 16.42
N LEU A 19 -29.15 5.54 16.31
CA LEU A 19 -27.98 4.69 16.07
C LEU A 19 -27.26 5.02 14.75
N THR A 20 -28.03 5.30 13.68
CA THR A 20 -27.44 5.64 12.38
C THR A 20 -26.77 7.02 12.37
N ILE A 21 -27.33 8.00 13.11
CA ILE A 21 -26.72 9.32 13.28
C ILE A 21 -25.39 9.22 14.05
N GLU A 22 -25.37 8.50 15.17
CA GLU A 22 -24.15 8.29 15.96
C GLU A 22 -23.05 7.58 15.16
N LEU A 23 -23.41 6.54 14.39
CA LEU A 23 -22.45 5.84 13.53
C LEU A 23 -21.87 6.75 12.43
N SER A 24 -22.69 7.65 11.89
CA SER A 24 -22.27 8.63 10.87
C SER A 24 -21.33 9.68 11.45
N LEU A 25 -21.63 10.19 12.65
CA LEU A 25 -20.77 11.14 13.38
C LEU A 25 -19.43 10.51 13.75
N ALA A 26 -19.43 9.27 14.24
CA ALA A 26 -18.20 8.53 14.55
C ALA A 26 -17.32 8.34 13.30
N ARG A 27 -17.91 7.99 12.15
CA ARG A 27 -17.17 7.82 10.89
C ARG A 27 -16.56 9.14 10.40
N ALA A 28 -17.28 10.25 10.55
CA ALA A 28 -16.78 11.58 10.22
C ALA A 28 -15.63 12.01 11.14
N ALA A 29 -15.70 11.68 12.44
CA ALA A 29 -14.64 11.98 13.41
C ALA A 29 -13.34 11.21 13.13
N ILE A 30 -13.43 9.93 12.76
CA ILE A 30 -12.25 9.12 12.39
C ILE A 30 -11.57 9.68 11.13
N HIS A 31 -12.34 10.11 10.13
CA HIS A 31 -11.79 10.77 8.95
C HIS A 31 -11.08 12.09 9.26
N ARG A 32 -11.55 12.85 10.25
CA ARG A 32 -10.91 14.11 10.70
C ARG A 32 -9.58 13.91 11.42
N LEU A 33 -9.36 12.77 12.09
CA LEU A 33 -8.08 12.44 12.71
C LEU A 33 -6.99 12.06 11.69
N LEU A 34 -7.39 11.63 10.49
CA LEU A 34 -6.51 11.32 9.36
C LEU A 34 -6.42 12.45 8.32
N ASP A 35 -6.84 13.67 8.68
CA ASP A 35 -6.82 14.81 7.77
C ASP A 35 -5.39 15.35 7.60
N CYS A 36 -4.69 14.82 6.61
CA CYS A 36 -3.34 15.26 6.24
C CYS A 36 -3.28 16.74 5.83
N SER A 37 -4.42 17.38 5.55
CA SER A 37 -4.49 18.81 5.19
C SER A 37 -4.06 19.71 6.34
N ARG A 38 -4.17 19.23 7.58
CA ARG A 38 -3.73 19.94 8.80
C ARG A 38 -2.28 19.65 9.17
N GLY A 39 -1.66 18.67 8.53
CA GLY A 39 -0.25 18.33 8.75
C GLY A 39 0.66 19.47 8.31
N LYS A 40 1.79 19.65 8.99
CA LYS A 40 2.79 20.70 8.71
C LYS A 40 3.19 20.81 7.22
N TYR A 41 3.14 19.69 6.49
CA TYR A 41 3.55 19.59 5.09
C TYR A 41 2.40 19.24 4.13
N GLY A 42 1.16 19.14 4.64
CA GLY A 42 -0.03 18.81 3.87
C GLY A 42 -0.15 17.33 3.46
N CYS A 43 -1.05 17.08 2.52
CA CYS A 43 -1.29 15.77 1.94
C CYS A 43 -0.36 15.48 0.77
N CYS A 44 -0.07 14.20 0.57
CA CYS A 44 0.48 13.69 -0.67
C CYS A 44 -0.55 13.74 -1.81
N PRO A 45 -0.14 13.48 -3.08
CA PRO A 45 -1.03 13.57 -4.24
C PRO A 45 -2.28 12.68 -4.19
N ASP A 46 -2.33 11.73 -3.26
CA ASP A 46 -3.46 10.84 -2.97
C ASP A 46 -4.53 11.46 -2.05
N GLY A 47 -4.26 12.63 -1.47
CA GLY A 47 -5.20 13.39 -0.65
C GLY A 47 -5.50 12.79 0.73
N VAL A 48 -4.78 11.72 1.12
CA VAL A 48 -5.02 11.00 2.38
C VAL A 48 -3.74 10.73 3.16
N THR A 49 -2.57 10.65 2.50
CA THR A 49 -1.31 10.36 3.19
C THR A 49 -0.59 11.65 3.59
N TYR A 50 -0.17 11.77 4.84
CA TYR A 50 0.66 12.88 5.33
C TYR A 50 1.99 13.01 4.55
N ALA A 51 2.33 14.19 4.06
CA ALA A 51 3.67 14.52 3.55
C ALA A 51 4.63 14.79 4.73
N TYR A 52 5.92 14.48 4.57
CA TYR A 52 6.90 14.55 5.67
C TYR A 52 8.00 15.62 5.50
N GLY A 53 7.96 16.44 4.44
CA GLY A 53 9.08 17.28 4.02
C GLY A 53 8.76 18.75 3.81
N ASN A 54 9.78 19.60 3.99
CA ASN A 54 9.76 21.07 3.95
C ASN A 54 9.36 21.70 2.59
N GLY A 55 8.83 20.94 1.64
CA GLY A 55 8.35 21.43 0.35
C GLY A 55 7.06 20.73 -0.07
N SER A 56 6.13 21.50 -0.62
CA SER A 56 4.89 21.03 -1.26
C SER A 56 5.16 19.78 -2.11
N ASN A 57 4.66 18.62 -1.69
CA ASN A 57 4.78 17.31 -2.37
C ASN A 57 6.15 16.59 -2.34
N SER A 58 7.14 17.09 -1.59
CA SER A 58 8.54 16.66 -1.76
C SER A 58 9.01 15.46 -0.92
N GLU A 59 8.19 14.93 -0.01
CA GLU A 59 8.53 13.72 0.76
C GLU A 59 7.34 12.76 0.87
N CYS A 60 6.80 12.45 -0.29
CA CYS A 60 5.86 11.36 -0.44
C CYS A 60 6.61 10.07 -0.81
N SER A 61 6.13 8.92 -0.32
CA SER A 61 6.62 7.60 -0.72
C SER A 61 6.72 7.52 -2.24
N ALA A 62 7.74 6.85 -2.75
CA ALA A 62 7.89 6.65 -4.20
C ALA A 62 6.65 6.00 -4.84
N SER A 63 5.89 5.19 -4.09
CA SER A 63 4.61 4.61 -4.53
C SER A 63 3.51 5.65 -4.78
N LEU A 64 3.58 6.79 -4.10
CA LEU A 64 2.66 7.92 -4.17
C LEU A 64 3.19 9.06 -5.04
N CYS A 65 4.36 8.88 -5.67
CA CYS A 65 4.80 9.72 -6.77
C CYS A 65 4.31 9.16 -8.11
N TYR A 66 3.23 9.72 -8.60
CA TYR A 66 2.67 9.41 -9.91
C TYR A 66 2.13 10.68 -10.56
N ASP A 67 2.01 10.64 -11.88
CA ASP A 67 1.36 11.70 -12.62
C ASP A 67 -0.16 11.56 -12.50
N LYS A 68 -0.86 12.66 -12.18
CA LYS A 68 -2.33 12.69 -12.09
C LYS A 68 -3.00 12.57 -13.45
N VAL A 69 -2.29 12.90 -14.53
CA VAL A 69 -2.78 12.83 -15.92
C VAL A 69 -1.86 11.97 -16.78
N LYS A 70 -2.42 11.33 -17.82
CA LYS A 70 -1.70 10.37 -18.68
C LYS A 70 -0.85 11.05 -19.75
N ASP A 71 -1.23 12.26 -20.17
CA ASP A 71 -0.63 13.02 -21.26
C ASP A 71 0.55 13.89 -20.81
N CYS A 72 1.15 13.58 -19.65
CA CYS A 72 2.27 14.35 -19.10
C CYS A 72 3.50 14.40 -20.01
N ALA A 73 3.78 13.35 -20.78
CA ALA A 73 4.86 13.37 -21.76
C ALA A 73 4.61 14.42 -22.86
N THR A 74 3.38 14.48 -23.37
CA THR A 74 2.94 15.44 -24.39
C THR A 74 2.82 16.86 -23.83
N ARG A 75 2.35 17.03 -22.60
CA ARG A 75 2.31 18.35 -21.94
C ARG A 75 3.72 18.86 -21.68
N LYS A 76 4.63 17.99 -21.24
CA LYS A 76 6.03 18.33 -21.01
C LYS A 76 6.73 18.82 -22.28
N SER A 77 6.46 18.22 -23.44
CA SER A 77 7.04 18.71 -24.69
C SER A 77 6.47 20.05 -25.14
N LYS A 78 5.22 20.38 -24.78
CA LYS A 78 4.56 21.64 -25.16
C LYS A 78 4.89 22.83 -24.26
N VAL A 79 4.78 22.66 -22.93
CA VAL A 79 4.90 23.75 -21.94
C VAL A 79 6.06 23.58 -20.97
N GLY A 80 6.81 22.47 -21.08
CA GLY A 80 7.91 22.18 -20.16
C GLY A 80 7.44 21.81 -18.75
N CYS A 81 8.40 21.60 -17.85
CA CYS A 81 8.12 21.21 -16.46
C CYS A 81 7.89 22.38 -15.50
N TYR A 82 8.08 23.60 -15.99
CA TYR A 82 7.83 24.84 -15.24
C TYR A 82 6.57 25.56 -15.72
N GLY A 83 5.85 24.98 -16.70
CA GLY A 83 4.55 25.46 -17.12
C GLY A 83 3.48 25.33 -16.02
N GLU A 84 2.43 26.13 -16.14
CA GLU A 84 1.32 26.17 -15.19
C GLU A 84 0.70 24.78 -14.99
N GLY A 85 0.47 24.40 -13.73
CA GLY A 85 -0.13 23.11 -13.36
C GLY A 85 0.74 21.86 -13.56
N MET A 86 1.92 21.96 -14.20
CA MET A 86 2.78 20.78 -14.43
C MET A 86 3.39 20.21 -13.15
N ARG A 87 3.65 21.06 -12.15
CA ARG A 87 4.08 20.61 -10.81
C ARG A 87 3.05 19.73 -10.12
N ASP A 88 1.77 20.03 -10.28
CA ASP A 88 0.69 19.32 -9.57
C ASP A 88 0.14 18.13 -10.36
N LEU A 89 0.07 18.26 -11.69
CA LEU A 89 -0.48 17.24 -12.58
C LEU A 89 0.56 16.21 -12.98
N CYS A 90 1.81 16.61 -13.16
CA CYS A 90 2.89 15.78 -13.71
C CYS A 90 4.12 15.69 -12.80
N PRO A 91 3.98 15.50 -11.47
CA PRO A 91 5.10 15.56 -10.56
C PRO A 91 6.13 14.45 -10.79
N LYS A 92 5.74 13.29 -11.34
CA LYS A 92 6.66 12.18 -11.65
C LYS A 92 7.40 12.45 -12.95
N THR A 93 6.70 12.75 -14.04
CA THR A 93 7.28 13.04 -15.36
C THR A 93 8.23 14.24 -15.32
N CYS A 94 7.95 15.20 -14.45
CA CYS A 94 8.77 16.40 -14.26
C CYS A 94 9.76 16.32 -13.10
N LYS A 95 9.89 15.18 -12.43
CA LYS A 95 10.81 14.98 -11.29
C LYS A 95 10.61 15.98 -10.15
N HIS A 96 9.40 16.52 -10.01
CA HIS A 96 9.02 17.42 -8.91
C HIS A 96 8.66 16.64 -7.64
N CYS A 97 8.31 15.36 -7.77
CA CYS A 97 8.49 14.47 -6.64
C CYS A 97 9.99 14.31 -6.39
N ARG A 98 10.51 14.88 -5.32
CA ARG A 98 11.64 14.24 -4.66
C ARG A 98 11.09 12.94 -4.07
N SER A 99 11.18 11.83 -4.82
CA SER A 99 11.31 10.58 -4.08
C SER A 99 12.57 10.82 -3.26
N SER A 100 12.47 10.71 -1.93
CA SER A 100 13.67 10.51 -1.11
C SER A 100 14.49 9.50 -1.89
N THR A 101 15.61 9.95 -2.44
CA THR A 101 16.51 9.13 -3.22
C THR A 101 16.70 7.84 -2.44
N SER A 102 16.46 6.69 -3.08
CA SER A 102 17.02 5.43 -2.62
C SER A 102 16.57 4.89 -1.23
N ARG A 103 15.43 5.31 -0.66
CA ARG A 103 14.85 4.64 0.53
C ARG A 103 13.39 4.26 0.26
N TYR A 104 13.24 3.03 -0.21
CA TYR A 104 12.01 2.34 -0.57
C TYR A 104 11.09 2.23 0.68
N TRP A 105 9.82 2.63 0.53
CA TRP A 105 8.64 2.49 1.44
C TRP A 105 8.46 3.38 2.68
N ARG A 106 7.19 3.74 2.92
CA ARG A 106 6.70 4.67 3.97
C ARG A 106 6.05 3.99 5.18
N THR A 107 6.09 2.68 5.27
CA THR A 107 6.56 2.07 6.51
C THR A 107 8.05 1.99 6.28
N GLY A 108 8.79 3.05 6.66
CA GLY A 108 10.24 2.93 6.68
C GLY A 108 10.56 1.63 7.41
N PRO A 109 11.54 0.86 6.93
CA PRO A 109 11.77 -0.46 7.46
C PRO A 109 11.75 -0.42 8.99
N SER A 110 11.07 -1.38 9.62
CA SER A 110 10.92 -1.36 11.08
C SER A 110 12.29 -1.04 11.70
N LYS A 111 12.34 -0.16 12.72
CA LYS A 111 13.64 0.20 13.33
C LYS A 111 14.41 -1.06 13.71
N ASP A 112 13.69 -2.10 14.08
CA ASP A 112 14.19 -3.44 14.38
C ASP A 112 14.89 -4.09 13.18
N CYS A 113 14.29 -4.06 11.99
CA CYS A 113 14.90 -4.62 10.80
C CYS A 113 16.02 -3.76 10.21
N VAL A 114 15.95 -2.42 10.30
CA VAL A 114 17.03 -1.50 9.88
C VAL A 114 18.28 -1.72 10.73
N ASN A 115 18.11 -1.89 12.04
CA ASN A 115 19.20 -2.09 12.97
C ASN A 115 19.68 -3.55 13.02
N SER A 116 18.98 -4.47 12.34
CA SER A 116 19.39 -5.86 12.27
C SER A 116 20.66 -6.02 11.43
N LYS A 117 21.49 -7.00 11.81
CA LYS A 117 22.78 -7.30 11.15
C LYS A 117 22.67 -7.52 9.65
N TYR A 118 21.52 -8.01 9.18
CA TYR A 118 21.31 -8.38 7.78
C TYR A 118 20.28 -7.49 7.08
N GLY A 119 19.70 -6.49 7.75
CA GLY A 119 18.66 -5.63 7.21
C GLY A 119 17.30 -6.33 7.07
N CYS A 120 16.40 -5.74 6.28
CA CYS A 120 15.00 -6.18 6.22
C CYS A 120 14.72 -7.21 5.12
N CYS A 121 13.65 -7.97 5.34
CA CYS A 121 13.03 -8.87 4.36
C CYS A 121 12.19 -8.10 3.31
N TYR A 122 11.51 -8.84 2.43
CA TYR A 122 10.75 -8.29 1.31
C TYR A 122 9.50 -7.48 1.72
N ASP A 123 9.08 -7.60 2.97
CA ASP A 123 7.97 -6.87 3.56
C ASP A 123 8.42 -5.60 4.29
N ASP A 124 9.74 -5.35 4.37
CA ASP A 124 10.37 -4.24 5.10
C ASP A 124 10.01 -4.15 6.60
N VAL A 125 9.32 -5.16 7.14
CA VAL A 125 8.94 -5.20 8.56
C VAL A 125 9.77 -6.23 9.30
N ILE A 126 10.03 -7.38 8.68
CA ILE A 126 10.68 -8.50 9.33
C ILE A 126 12.21 -8.40 9.19
N PRO A 127 12.98 -8.46 10.29
CA PRO A 127 14.44 -8.54 10.23
C PRO A 127 14.90 -9.85 9.59
N ALA A 128 15.85 -9.77 8.67
CA ALA A 128 16.47 -10.96 8.09
C ALA A 128 17.38 -11.63 9.13
N THR A 129 17.24 -12.95 9.27
CA THR A 129 18.06 -13.75 10.21
C THR A 129 19.41 -14.13 9.63
N LYS A 130 19.59 -14.00 8.31
CA LYS A 130 20.83 -14.34 7.58
C LYS A 130 21.14 -13.28 6.51
N LYS A 131 22.41 -13.23 6.09
CA LYS A 131 22.87 -12.37 4.98
C LYS A 131 22.11 -12.65 3.68
N ASP A 132 21.74 -13.90 3.48
CA ASP A 132 20.86 -14.32 2.39
C ASP A 132 19.40 -14.06 2.76
N LYS A 133 18.82 -13.02 2.16
CA LYS A 133 17.44 -12.56 2.40
C LYS A 133 16.38 -13.35 1.62
N ARG A 134 16.76 -14.44 0.97
CA ARG A 134 15.80 -15.26 0.23
C ARG A 134 14.69 -15.78 1.16
N PRO A 135 13.42 -15.75 0.72
CA PRO A 135 12.32 -16.36 1.43
C PRO A 135 12.59 -17.84 1.71
N GLY A 136 12.44 -18.25 2.97
CA GLY A 136 12.74 -19.59 3.46
C GLY A 136 14.20 -19.84 3.89
N VAL A 137 15.12 -18.88 3.69
CA VAL A 137 16.53 -19.01 4.11
C VAL A 137 16.85 -18.09 5.28
N GLY A 138 16.82 -16.78 5.03
CA GLY A 138 17.01 -15.73 6.04
C GLY A 138 15.74 -14.90 6.29
N CYS A 139 14.73 -15.05 5.43
CA CYS A 139 13.43 -14.42 5.57
C CYS A 139 12.32 -15.47 5.62
N PRO A 140 11.12 -15.15 6.14
CA PRO A 140 9.96 -16.03 6.06
C PRO A 140 9.62 -16.41 4.62
N ARG A 141 8.89 -17.51 4.41
CA ARG A 141 8.38 -17.85 3.07
C ARG A 141 7.51 -16.71 2.54
N CYS A 142 7.62 -16.41 1.26
CA CYS A 142 6.90 -15.32 0.62
C CYS A 142 5.55 -15.82 0.12
N TYR A 143 4.47 -15.21 0.60
CA TYR A 143 3.09 -15.55 0.26
C TYR A 143 2.26 -14.27 0.17
N ASP A 144 1.14 -14.32 -0.55
CA ASP A 144 0.17 -13.22 -0.56
C ASP A 144 -0.61 -13.23 0.77
N LEU A 145 -0.72 -12.08 1.43
CA LEU A 145 -1.48 -11.91 2.67
C LEU A 145 -2.98 -12.16 2.45
N LEU A 146 -3.50 -11.75 1.29
CA LEU A 146 -4.91 -11.93 0.90
C LEU A 146 -5.00 -12.75 -0.41
N PRO A 147 -4.78 -14.07 -0.38
CA PRO A 147 -4.63 -14.88 -1.60
C PRO A 147 -5.86 -14.84 -2.51
N HIS A 148 -7.08 -14.75 -1.96
CA HIS A 148 -8.30 -14.61 -2.75
C HIS A 148 -8.36 -13.28 -3.50
N THR A 149 -8.14 -12.16 -2.80
CA THR A 149 -8.14 -10.82 -3.42
C THR A 149 -7.00 -10.68 -4.43
N CYS A 150 -5.81 -11.20 -4.10
CA CYS A 150 -4.67 -11.22 -5.02
C CYS A 150 -4.89 -12.17 -6.22
N GLY A 151 -5.75 -13.17 -6.09
CA GLY A 151 -6.20 -14.01 -7.20
C GLY A 151 -7.07 -13.23 -8.19
N GLN A 152 -7.91 -12.32 -7.69
CA GLN A 152 -8.83 -11.51 -8.50
C GLN A 152 -8.16 -10.26 -9.10
N PHE A 153 -7.30 -9.58 -8.34
CA PHE A 153 -6.76 -8.26 -8.70
C PHE A 153 -5.22 -8.22 -8.75
N GLY A 154 -4.54 -9.32 -8.51
CA GLY A 154 -3.07 -9.36 -8.41
C GLY A 154 -2.37 -9.66 -9.72
N THR A 155 -2.87 -9.23 -10.87
CA THR A 155 -2.08 -9.44 -12.11
C THR A 155 -0.84 -8.53 -12.09
N PRO A 156 0.28 -8.91 -12.75
CA PRO A 156 1.46 -8.06 -12.83
C PRO A 156 1.18 -6.66 -13.40
N SER A 157 0.17 -6.54 -14.28
CA SER A 157 -0.36 -5.27 -14.78
C SER A 157 -1.03 -4.45 -13.69
N ASP A 158 -1.86 -5.06 -12.83
CA ASP A 158 -2.56 -4.36 -11.75
C ASP A 158 -1.60 -3.85 -10.68
N CYS A 159 -0.54 -4.61 -10.40
CA CYS A 159 0.56 -4.20 -9.53
C CYS A 159 1.36 -3.00 -10.07
N ARG A 160 1.18 -2.67 -11.36
CA ARG A 160 1.71 -1.48 -12.05
C ARG A 160 0.59 -0.51 -12.46
N SER A 161 -0.62 -0.71 -11.93
CA SER A 161 -1.76 0.16 -12.22
C SER A 161 -1.43 1.62 -11.92
N ASN A 162 -2.04 2.52 -12.69
CA ASN A 162 -1.96 3.94 -12.44
C ASN A 162 -2.77 4.34 -11.20
N ASP A 163 -3.74 3.52 -10.79
CA ASP A 163 -4.46 3.72 -9.54
C ASP A 163 -3.49 3.52 -8.36
N PRO A 164 -3.18 4.60 -7.61
CA PRO A 164 -2.21 4.54 -6.51
C PRO A 164 -2.72 3.71 -5.34
N ARG A 165 -4.02 3.70 -5.07
CA ARG A 165 -4.63 2.97 -3.95
C ARG A 165 -4.59 1.47 -4.25
N LEU A 166 -5.02 1.08 -5.45
CA LEU A 166 -4.94 -0.30 -5.88
C LEU A 166 -3.49 -0.78 -5.93
N ARG A 167 -2.60 0.01 -6.54
CA ARG A 167 -1.17 -0.32 -6.62
C ARG A 167 -0.53 -0.46 -5.24
N GLN A 168 -0.85 0.42 -4.30
CA GLN A 168 -0.35 0.35 -2.93
C GLN A 168 -0.87 -0.90 -2.23
N PHE A 169 -2.17 -1.15 -2.29
CA PHE A 169 -2.80 -2.33 -1.72
C PHE A 169 -2.20 -3.63 -2.26
N LEU A 170 -2.06 -3.75 -3.59
CA LEU A 170 -1.51 -4.95 -4.20
C LEU A 170 -0.03 -5.13 -3.85
N LYS A 171 0.77 -4.07 -3.81
CA LYS A 171 2.19 -4.18 -3.44
C LYS A 171 2.42 -4.51 -1.96
N SER A 172 1.54 -4.08 -1.06
CA SER A 172 1.64 -4.39 0.37
C SER A 172 1.05 -5.75 0.74
N THR A 173 0.23 -6.33 -0.13
CA THR A 173 -0.61 -7.48 0.23
C THR A 173 -0.40 -8.69 -0.68
N CYS A 174 -0.04 -8.46 -1.94
CA CYS A 174 0.04 -9.46 -3.00
C CYS A 174 1.49 -9.66 -3.48
N PHE A 175 2.39 -9.99 -2.55
CA PHE A 175 3.83 -10.10 -2.82
C PHE A 175 4.19 -11.10 -3.93
N LYS A 176 3.53 -12.27 -3.95
CA LYS A 176 3.82 -13.33 -4.93
C LYS A 176 3.27 -12.94 -6.29
N LYS A 177 2.02 -12.53 -6.32
CA LYS A 177 1.28 -12.13 -7.52
C LYS A 177 1.89 -10.90 -8.23
N CYS A 178 2.37 -9.94 -7.45
CA CYS A 178 3.09 -8.77 -7.97
C CYS A 178 4.56 -9.04 -8.36
N GLY A 179 5.05 -10.27 -8.24
CA GLY A 179 6.44 -10.60 -8.57
C GLY A 179 7.46 -9.99 -7.61
N ILE A 180 7.06 -9.59 -6.40
CA ILE A 180 7.99 -9.14 -5.36
C ILE A 180 8.81 -10.34 -4.87
N CYS A 181 8.17 -11.52 -4.79
CA CYS A 181 8.82 -12.76 -4.41
C CYS A 181 9.70 -13.39 -5.51
N THR A 182 9.60 -12.98 -6.78
CA THR A 182 10.24 -13.71 -7.90
C THR A 182 11.71 -13.37 -8.13
N ASN A 183 12.24 -12.33 -7.49
CA ASN A 183 13.69 -12.04 -7.52
C ASN A 183 14.52 -13.05 -6.72
N PHE A 184 13.86 -13.92 -5.98
CA PHE A 184 14.48 -15.02 -5.28
C PHE A 184 14.22 -16.24 -6.13
N LYS A 185 15.25 -16.73 -6.87
CA LYS A 185 15.19 -18.02 -7.56
C LYS A 185 14.44 -18.98 -6.64
N GLU A 186 13.27 -19.46 -7.10
CA GLU A 186 12.51 -20.49 -6.39
C GLU A 186 13.55 -21.48 -5.90
N VAL A 187 13.62 -21.65 -4.57
CA VAL A 187 14.46 -22.67 -3.96
C VAL A 187 14.17 -23.91 -4.78
N GLU A 188 15.14 -24.34 -5.59
CA GLU A 188 15.03 -25.56 -6.40
C GLU A 188 14.37 -26.54 -5.47
N LYS A 189 13.12 -26.93 -5.80
CA LYS A 189 12.42 -27.94 -5.02
C LYS A 189 13.45 -29.02 -4.86
N ARG A 190 13.94 -29.27 -3.63
CA ARG A 190 14.91 -30.33 -3.37
C ARG A 190 14.32 -31.51 -4.12
N LYS A 191 14.97 -31.93 -5.20
CA LYS A 191 14.49 -33.04 -6.02
C LYS A 191 14.18 -34.11 -5.01
N GLU A 192 12.89 -34.45 -4.84
CA GLU A 192 12.52 -35.52 -3.95
C GLU A 192 13.43 -36.67 -4.35
N VAL A 193 14.26 -37.13 -3.40
CA VAL A 193 15.12 -38.27 -3.64
C VAL A 193 14.16 -39.45 -3.80
N LYS A 194 13.69 -39.66 -5.04
CA LYS A 194 12.94 -40.83 -5.48
C LYS A 194 13.86 -42.03 -5.27
N GLY A 195 13.80 -42.63 -4.09
CA GLY A 195 14.70 -43.75 -3.75
C GLY A 195 14.58 -44.32 -2.34
N TRP A 196 13.96 -43.62 -1.39
CA TRP A 196 13.92 -44.12 0.01
C TRP A 196 12.92 -45.27 0.26
N ARG A 197 12.05 -45.62 -0.70
CA ARG A 197 11.09 -46.74 -0.52
C ARG A 197 11.65 -48.13 -0.81
N ASN A 198 12.84 -48.27 -1.39
CA ASN A 198 13.35 -49.58 -1.83
C ASN A 198 14.43 -50.16 -0.90
N LYS A 199 14.48 -49.75 0.38
CA LYS A 199 15.49 -50.23 1.34
C LYS A 199 14.94 -50.99 2.55
N PHE A 200 13.65 -51.34 2.51
CA PHE A 200 12.96 -52.03 3.60
C PHE A 200 12.16 -53.27 3.15
N TYR A 201 12.40 -53.77 1.94
CA TYR A 201 11.92 -55.07 1.47
C TYR A 201 13.05 -55.83 0.82
#